data_AF-A0A957MDI6-F1
#
_entry.id   AF-A0A957MDI6-F1
#
_cell.length_a   1.000
_cell.length_b   1.000
_cell.length_c   1.000
_cell.angle_alpha   90.00
_cell.angle_beta   90.00
_cell.angle_gamma   90.00
#
_symmetry.space_group_name_H-M   'P 1'
#
loop_
_entity.id
_entity.type
_entity.pdbx_description
1 polymer ?
#
loop_
_entity_poly.entity_id
_entity_poly.type
_entity_poly.pdbx_seq_one_letter_code
_entity_poly.pdbx_strand_id
1 'polypeptide(L)' 'WRYAVDELPFPANAEETNLGDYAAVQLFLQLARRTRPRYAIQRAELPDVVRICQLVGGLPLGIEFAAAQVGRLP' A
#
# COMPACT_ATOMS: atom_id res chain seq x y z
N TRP A 1 -0.99 -16.46 21.97
CA TRP A 1 -1.04 -16.69 20.51
C TRP A 1 -0.30 -15.57 19.82
N ARG A 2 0.75 -15.86 19.04
CA ARG A 2 1.35 -14.93 18.08
C ARG A 2 0.92 -15.44 16.70
N TYR A 3 -0.03 -14.77 16.05
CA TYR A 3 -0.29 -15.02 14.64
C TYR A 3 0.86 -14.39 13.87
N ALA A 4 1.69 -15.20 13.21
CA ALA A 4 2.58 -14.71 12.19
C ALA A 4 1.67 -14.23 11.05
N VAL A 5 1.63 -12.92 10.86
CA VAL A 5 0.99 -12.35 9.68
C VAL A 5 2.07 -12.41 8.60
N ASP A 6 1.92 -13.36 7.68
CA ASP A 6 2.84 -13.49 6.56
C ASP A 6 2.91 -12.18 5.77
N GLU A 7 4.10 -11.85 5.32
CA GLU A 7 4.36 -10.67 4.50
C GLU A 7 3.65 -10.79 3.14
N LEU A 8 2.99 -9.71 2.73
CA LEU A 8 2.38 -9.66 1.41
C LEU A 8 3.44 -9.35 0.36
N PRO A 9 3.39 -10.00 -0.82
CA PRO A 9 4.27 -9.66 -1.91
C PRO A 9 4.09 -8.20 -2.33
N PHE A 10 5.21 -7.50 -2.52
CA PHE A 10 5.32 -6.13 -3.02
C PHE A 10 6.37 -6.05 -4.13
N PRO A 11 6.25 -5.09 -5.07
CA PRO A 11 7.18 -4.98 -6.19
C PRO A 11 8.55 -4.46 -5.72
N ALA A 12 9.60 -4.91 -6.38
CA ALA A 12 10.97 -4.46 -6.09
C ALA A 12 11.24 -3.10 -6.73
N ASN A 13 10.61 -2.81 -7.87
CA ASN A 13 10.73 -1.53 -8.56
C ASN A 13 9.34 -0.93 -8.86
N ALA A 14 9.22 0.39 -8.68
CA ALA A 14 8.04 1.18 -9.03
C ALA A 14 7.81 1.34 -10.54
N GLU A 15 8.77 0.96 -11.38
CA GLU A 15 8.66 1.01 -12.85
C GLU A 15 8.05 -0.26 -13.45
N GLU A 16 7.77 -1.28 -12.63
CA GLU A 16 7.16 -2.52 -13.11
C GLU A 16 5.76 -2.25 -13.69
N THR A 17 5.41 -2.91 -14.79
CA THR A 17 4.11 -2.67 -15.47
C THR A 17 2.92 -3.19 -14.66
N ASN A 18 3.15 -4.16 -13.77
CA ASN A 18 2.12 -4.93 -13.09
C ASN A 18 2.03 -4.62 -11.58
N LEU A 19 2.28 -3.37 -11.17
CA LEU A 19 2.23 -2.98 -9.74
C LEU A 19 0.90 -3.37 -9.06
N GLY A 20 -0.20 -3.34 -9.82
CA GLY A 20 -1.53 -3.70 -9.33
C GLY A 20 -1.75 -5.17 -9.03
N ASP A 21 -0.84 -6.07 -9.43
CA ASP A 21 -0.95 -7.52 -9.17
C ASP A 21 -0.37 -7.92 -7.81
N TYR A 22 0.40 -7.03 -7.19
CA TYR A 22 1.01 -7.27 -5.88
C TYR A 22 -0.01 -7.09 -4.76
N ALA A 23 -0.14 -8.10 -3.91
CA ALA A 23 -1.14 -8.12 -2.84
C ALA A 23 -0.96 -6.95 -1.85
N ALA A 24 0.28 -6.52 -1.58
CA ALA A 24 0.55 -5.35 -0.74
C ALA A 24 0.00 -4.06 -1.35
N VAL A 25 0.16 -3.88 -2.68
CA VAL A 25 -0.33 -2.71 -3.42
C VAL A 25 -1.85 -2.72 -3.48
N GLN A 26 -2.46 -3.87 -3.78
CA GLN A 26 -3.92 -4.02 -3.79
C GLN A 26 -4.53 -3.70 -2.43
N LEU A 27 -3.92 -4.21 -1.35
CA LEU A 27 -4.37 -3.94 0.01
C LEU A 27 -4.29 -2.45 0.33
N PHE A 28 -3.17 -1.78 0.00
CA PHE A 28 -3.01 -0.35 0.21
C PHE A 28 -4.10 0.46 -0.50
N LEU A 29 -4.32 0.20 -1.79
CA LEU A 29 -5.34 0.90 -2.59
C LEU A 29 -6.75 0.67 -2.04
N GLN A 30 -7.06 -0.56 -1.62
CA GLN A 30 -8.34 -0.88 -1.01
C GLN A 30 -8.57 -0.09 0.29
N LEU A 31 -7.55 -0.02 1.15
CA LEU A 31 -7.64 0.64 2.44
C LEU A 31 -7.68 2.16 2.28
N ALA A 32 -6.85 2.73 1.41
CA ALA A 32 -6.86 4.15 1.08
C ALA A 32 -8.24 4.60 0.55
N ARG A 33 -8.85 3.79 -0.32
CA ARG A 33 -10.22 4.06 -0.82
C ARG A 33 -11.28 3.96 0.28
N ARG A 34 -11.13 3.03 1.23
CA ARG A 34 -12.05 2.92 2.38
C ARG A 34 -11.91 4.10 3.34
N THR A 35 -10.70 4.58 3.58
CA THR A 35 -10.42 5.68 4.52
C THR A 35 -10.75 7.04 3.92
N ARG A 36 -10.57 7.22 2.60
CA ARG A 36 -10.99 8.41 1.86
C ARG A 36 -11.62 8.06 0.49
N PRO A 37 -12.94 7.78 0.44
CA PRO A 37 -13.63 7.43 -0.80
C PRO A 37 -13.59 8.51 -1.89
N ARG A 38 -13.38 9.78 -1.50
CA ARG A 38 -13.31 10.94 -2.40
C ARG A 38 -11.89 11.23 -2.91
N TYR A 39 -10.88 10.54 -2.38
CA TYR A 39 -9.49 10.68 -2.79
C TYR A 39 -9.08 9.40 -3.54
N ALA A 40 -9.04 9.50 -4.86
CA ALA A 40 -8.55 8.41 -5.70
C ALA A 40 -7.05 8.60 -5.92
N ILE A 41 -6.26 7.60 -5.52
CA ILE A 41 -4.83 7.54 -5.79
C ILE A 41 -4.63 7.54 -7.31
N GLN A 42 -3.88 8.50 -7.80
CA GLN A 42 -3.58 8.67 -9.23
C GLN A 42 -2.41 7.80 -9.64
N ARG A 43 -2.28 7.54 -10.95
CA ARG A 43 -1.18 6.74 -11.50
C ARG A 43 0.20 7.31 -11.15
N ALA A 44 0.31 8.65 -11.05
CA ALA A 44 1.53 9.34 -10.67
C ALA A 44 1.96 9.07 -9.22
N GLU A 45 1.04 8.65 -8.34
CA GLU A 45 1.30 8.35 -6.92
C GLU A 45 1.63 6.87 -6.68
N LEU A 46 1.46 6.00 -7.68
CA LEU A 46 1.76 4.57 -7.54
C LEU A 46 3.22 4.28 -7.13
N PRO A 47 4.24 5.03 -7.61
CA PRO A 47 5.60 4.86 -7.11
C PRO A 47 5.74 5.09 -5.60
N ASP A 48 4.98 6.04 -5.05
CA ASP A 48 4.97 6.28 -3.60
C ASP A 48 4.29 5.14 -2.84
N VAL A 49 3.21 4.58 -3.40
CA VAL A 49 2.56 3.39 -2.84
C VAL A 49 3.55 2.23 -2.76
N VAL A 50 4.30 1.98 -3.84
CA VAL A 50 5.33 0.93 -3.89
C VAL A 50 6.38 1.17 -2.82
N ARG A 51 6.91 2.39 -2.72
CA ARG A 51 7.90 2.77 -1.71
C ARG A 51 7.37 2.55 -0.30
N ILE A 52 6.10 2.87 -0.03
CA ILE A 52 5.47 2.61 1.27
C ILE A 52 5.39 1.10 1.54
N CYS A 53 4.92 0.30 0.58
CA CYS A 53 4.86 -1.16 0.70
C CYS A 53 6.24 -1.77 1.00
N GLN A 54 7.30 -1.24 0.40
CA GLN A 54 8.68 -1.62 0.67
C GLN A 54 9.14 -1.22 2.09
N LEU A 55 8.85 0.02 2.51
CA LEU A 55 9.21 0.53 3.84
C LEU A 55 8.56 -0.25 4.98
N VAL A 56 7.33 -0.73 4.78
CA VAL A 56 6.62 -1.56 5.76
C VAL A 56 6.89 -3.05 5.59
N GLY A 57 7.73 -3.44 4.62
CA GLY A 57 8.10 -4.82 4.35
C GLY A 57 6.93 -5.73 3.98
N GLY A 58 5.88 -5.18 3.35
CA GLY A 58 4.68 -5.96 3.02
C GLY A 58 3.83 -6.36 4.23
N LEU A 59 4.14 -5.88 5.45
CA LEU A 59 3.38 -6.21 6.65
C LEU A 59 1.96 -5.60 6.57
N PRO A 60 0.88 -6.41 6.61
CA PRO A 60 -0.49 -5.90 6.46
C PRO A 60 -0.85 -4.78 7.43
N LEU A 61 -0.41 -4.88 8.68
CA LEU A 61 -0.66 -3.83 9.68
C LEU A 61 0.06 -2.51 9.33
N GLY A 62 1.28 -2.59 8.80
CA GLY A 62 2.02 -1.41 8.34
C GLY A 62 1.34 -0.76 7.13
N ILE A 63 0.83 -1.57 6.21
CA ILE A 63 0.05 -1.12 5.04
C ILE A 63 -1.24 -0.43 5.50
N GLU A 64 -1.97 -1.00 6.45
CA GLU A 64 -3.17 -0.42 7.05
C GLU A 64 -2.92 0.94 7.68
N PHE A 65 -1.87 1.04 8.48
CA PHE A 65 -1.51 2.29 9.11
C PHE A 65 -1.16 3.36 8.07
N ALA A 66 -0.32 3.03 7.08
CA ALA A 66 0.09 3.98 6.05
C ALA A 66 -1.09 4.42 5.17
N ALA A 67 -1.97 3.50 4.77
CA ALA A 67 -3.16 3.81 3.98
C ALA A 67 -4.17 4.68 4.74
N ALA A 68 -4.22 4.59 6.07
CA ALA A 68 -5.04 5.46 6.91
C ALA A 68 -4.54 6.92 6.95
N GLN A 69 -3.26 7.15 6.66
CA GLN A 69 -2.63 8.46 6.69
C GLN A 69 -2.69 9.22 5.35
N VAL A 70 -3.13 8.58 4.27
CA VAL A 70 -3.25 9.19 2.93
C VAL A 70 -4.08 10.48 3.01
N GLY A 71 -3.46 11.62 2.70
CA GLY A 71 -4.06 12.97 2.77
C GLY A 71 -4.33 13.51 4.17
N ARG A 72 -3.82 12.87 5.24
CA ARG A 72 -3.93 13.38 6.64
C ARG A 72 -2.67 14.07 7.13
N LEU A 73 -1.52 13.78 6.52
CA LEU A 73 -0.26 14.46 6.85
C LEU A 73 -0.25 15.83 6.15
N PRO A 74 0.04 16.92 6.89
CA PRO A 74 0.17 18.27 6.33
C PRO A 74 1.39 18.41 5.42
#